data_AF-A0A7S3P3Z9-F1
#
_entry.id   AF-A0A7S3P3Z9-F1
#
_cell.length_a   1.000
_cell.length_b   1.000
_cell.length_c   1.000
_cell.angle_alpha   90.00
_cell.angle_beta   90.00
_cell.angle_gamma   90.00
#
_symmetry.space_group_name_H-M   'P 1'
#
loop_
_entity.id
_entity.type
_entity.pdbx_description
1 polymer ?
#
loop_
_entity_poly.entity_id
_entity_poly.type
_entity_poly.pdbx_seq_one_letter_code
_entity_poly.pdbx_strand_id
1 'polypeptide(L)'
;TCPTCRGTGQRVEEYCGTCGGRGLNQKTKQIKVTIPPGVEPGNKLRVRGEGDAGPNGGPAGDLYIFLNVKDDPTFRREGPEIYSDATISYLDAITGASVKTPVVD
;
A
#
# COMPACT_ATOMS: atom_id res chain seq x y z
N THR A 1 -23.39 23.80 -24.63
CA THR A 1 -22.51 24.30 -23.54
C THR A 1 -22.80 25.78 -23.33
N CYS A 2 -23.22 26.19 -22.13
CA CYS A 2 -23.49 27.61 -21.84
C CYS A 2 -22.16 28.37 -21.66
N PRO A 3 -21.92 29.51 -22.34
CA PRO A 3 -20.65 30.26 -22.23
C PRO A 3 -20.42 30.85 -20.83
N THR A 4 -21.49 31.09 -20.09
CA THR A 4 -21.45 31.75 -18.78
C THR A 4 -21.15 30.78 -17.63
N CYS A 5 -21.75 29.59 -17.62
CA CYS A 5 -21.53 28.60 -16.55
C CYS A 5 -20.71 27.38 -17.00
N ARG A 6 -20.36 27.28 -18.29
CA ARG A 6 -19.58 26.17 -18.87
C ARG A 6 -20.12 24.77 -18.53
N GLY A 7 -21.41 24.65 -18.20
CA GLY A 7 -22.06 23.38 -17.86
C GLY A 7 -22.19 23.07 -16.37
N THR A 8 -21.74 23.93 -15.46
CA THR A 8 -21.89 23.73 -14.00
C THR A 8 -23.30 24.02 -13.47
N GLY A 9 -24.14 24.73 -14.24
CA GLY A 9 -25.50 25.09 -13.85
C GLY A 9 -25.61 26.20 -12.79
N GLN A 10 -24.49 26.73 -12.30
CA GLN A 10 -24.45 27.79 -11.29
C GLN A 10 -23.51 28.93 -11.71
N ARG A 11 -23.87 30.17 -11.36
CA ARG A 11 -23.04 31.36 -11.55
C ARG A 11 -22.35 31.67 -10.22
N VAL A 12 -21.02 31.67 -10.22
CA VAL A 12 -20.22 32.01 -9.02
C VAL A 12 -20.21 33.52 -8.87
N GLU A 13 -20.85 34.04 -7.82
CA GLU A 13 -20.84 35.48 -7.48
C GLU A 13 -19.60 35.84 -6.65
N GLU A 14 -19.23 34.99 -5.69
CA GLU A 14 -18.04 35.13 -4.88
C GLU A 14 -17.25 33.80 -4.84
N TYR A 15 -15.93 33.88 -5.03
CA TYR A 15 -15.06 32.72 -5.00
C TYR A 15 -14.68 32.37 -3.55
N CYS A 16 -14.69 31.08 -3.22
CA CYS A 16 -14.19 30.61 -1.93
C CYS A 16 -12.68 30.90 -1.82
N GLY A 17 -12.27 31.68 -0.82
CA GLY A 17 -10.86 32.05 -0.59
C GLY A 17 -9.95 30.87 -0.24
N THR A 18 -10.50 29.75 0.24
CA THR A 18 -9.74 28.57 0.65
C THR A 18 -9.46 27.61 -0.52
N CYS A 19 -10.46 27.35 -1.37
CA CYS A 19 -10.32 26.42 -2.50
C CYS A 19 -10.06 27.13 -3.85
N GLY A 20 -10.21 28.45 -3.91
CA GLY A 20 -10.08 29.26 -5.12
C GLY A 20 -11.16 28.96 -6.16
N GLY A 21 -12.35 28.52 -5.74
CA GLY A 21 -13.44 28.12 -6.64
C GLY A 21 -13.33 26.70 -7.21
N ARG A 22 -12.34 25.90 -6.79
CA ARG A 22 -12.16 24.51 -7.27
C ARG A 22 -13.14 23.51 -6.66
N GLY A 23 -13.81 23.86 -5.56
CA GLY A 23 -14.72 22.95 -4.85
C GLY A 23 -14.04 21.80 -4.08
N LEU A 24 -12.70 21.77 -4.07
CA LEU A 24 -11.88 20.75 -3.40
C LEU A 24 -10.77 21.42 -2.58
N ASN A 25 -10.52 20.89 -1.39
CA ASN A 25 -9.43 21.33 -0.50
C ASN A 25 -8.51 20.14 -0.18
N GLN A 26 -7.20 20.34 -0.30
CA GLN A 26 -6.22 19.34 0.11
C GLN A 26 -6.19 19.24 1.64
N LYS A 27 -6.23 18.01 2.16
CA LYS A 27 -6.14 17.72 3.59
C LYS A 27 -5.22 16.53 3.82
N THR A 28 -4.41 16.60 4.86
CA THR A 28 -3.61 15.46 5.33
C THR A 28 -4.46 14.64 6.29
N LYS A 29 -4.61 13.34 6.02
CA LYS A 29 -5.34 12.38 6.87
C LYS A 29 -4.43 11.22 7.23
N GLN A 30 -4.49 10.77 8.48
CA GLN A 30 -3.83 9.54 8.91
C GLN A 30 -4.81 8.37 8.78
N ILE A 31 -4.41 7.32 8.07
CA ILE A 31 -5.24 6.14 7.82
C ILE A 31 -4.54 4.95 8.48
N LYS A 32 -5.25 4.29 9.40
CA LYS A 32 -4.76 3.05 10.02
C LYS A 32 -5.09 1.88 9.11
N VAL A 33 -4.07 1.11 8.77
CA VAL A 33 -4.18 -0.01 7.84
C VAL A 33 -3.55 -1.23 8.48
N THR A 34 -4.29 -2.33 8.56
CA THR A 34 -3.79 -3.61 9.05
C THR A 34 -3.30 -4.44 7.87
N ILE A 35 -2.03 -4.84 7.90
CA ILE A 35 -1.44 -5.72 6.88
C ILE A 35 -1.71 -7.17 7.33
N PRO A 36 -2.44 -7.98 6.55
CA PRO A 36 -2.68 -9.36 6.90
C PRO A 36 -1.38 -10.19 6.82
N PRO A 37 -1.26 -11.28 7.61
CA PRO A 37 -0.12 -12.18 7.51
C PRO A 37 -0.07 -12.86 6.15
N GLY A 38 1.14 -13.20 5.70
CA GLY A 38 1.35 -13.98 4.48
C GLY A 38 1.25 -13.20 3.16
N VAL A 39 1.16 -11.86 3.20
CA VAL A 39 1.15 -11.04 1.98
C VAL A 39 2.37 -11.32 1.10
N GLU A 40 2.14 -11.30 -0.20
CA GLU A 40 3.15 -11.45 -1.24
C GLU A 40 3.43 -10.10 -1.92
N PRO A 41 4.62 -9.94 -2.52
CA PRO A 41 4.91 -8.77 -3.35
C PRO A 41 3.84 -8.57 -4.44
N GLY A 42 3.36 -7.34 -4.59
CA GLY A 42 2.34 -7.00 -5.56
C GLY A 42 0.90 -7.18 -5.08
N ASN A 43 0.69 -7.67 -3.85
CA ASN A 43 -0.62 -7.66 -3.22
C ASN A 43 -1.17 -6.23 -3.11
N LYS A 44 -2.45 -6.07 -3.45
CA LYS A 44 -3.15 -4.79 -3.46
C LYS A 44 -4.15 -4.77 -2.32
N LEU A 45 -3.99 -3.81 -1.42
CA LEU A 45 -4.95 -3.57 -0.35
C LEU A 45 -5.81 -2.36 -0.68
N ARG A 46 -7.12 -2.55 -0.70
CA ARG A 46 -8.11 -1.50 -0.97
C ARG A 46 -8.72 -0.99 0.33
N VAL A 47 -8.54 0.30 0.61
CA VAL A 47 -9.23 1.00 1.70
C VAL A 47 -10.36 1.84 1.09
N ARG A 48 -11.60 1.40 1.32
CA ARG A 48 -12.77 2.00 0.66
C ARG A 48 -13.06 3.41 1.18
N GLY A 49 -13.38 4.33 0.28
CA GLY A 49 -13.80 5.70 0.63
C GLY A 49 -12.70 6.60 1.21
N GLU A 50 -11.45 6.14 1.17
CA GLU A 50 -10.26 6.87 1.65
C GLU A 50 -9.45 7.49 0.50
N GLY A 51 -9.99 7.49 -0.72
CA GLY A 51 -9.42 8.19 -1.86
C GLY A 51 -9.87 9.65 -1.95
N ASP A 52 -9.56 10.29 -3.08
CA ASP A 52 -9.91 11.69 -3.31
C ASP A 52 -11.41 11.93 -3.33
N ALA A 53 -11.82 13.14 -2.94
CA ALA A 53 -13.22 13.55 -2.98
C ALA A 53 -13.76 13.56 -4.42
N GLY A 54 -14.98 13.05 -4.58
CA GLY A 54 -15.63 12.97 -5.89
C GLY A 54 -16.02 14.35 -6.43
N PRO A 55 -15.94 14.57 -7.76
CA PRO A 55 -16.41 15.82 -8.36
C PRO A 55 -17.91 15.99 -8.17
N ASN A 56 -18.37 17.24 -8.06
CA ASN A 56 -19.79 17.63 -7.98
C ASN A 56 -20.59 16.93 -6.86
N GLY A 57 -19.95 16.64 -5.72
CA GLY A 57 -20.61 15.96 -4.59
C GLY A 57 -20.72 14.45 -4.74
N GLY A 58 -19.99 13.86 -5.70
CA GLY A 58 -19.84 12.41 -5.80
C GLY A 58 -19.12 11.80 -4.59
N PRO A 59 -19.26 10.48 -4.37
CA PRO A 59 -18.57 9.78 -3.30
C PRO A 59 -17.05 9.87 -3.46
N ALA A 60 -16.34 9.75 -2.34
CA ALA A 60 -14.89 9.65 -2.37
C ALA A 60 -14.44 8.36 -3.09
N GLY A 61 -13.27 8.42 -3.71
CA GLY A 61 -12.62 7.25 -4.29
C GLY A 61 -12.09 6.27 -3.24
N ASP A 62 -11.37 5.25 -3.71
CA ASP A 62 -10.71 4.26 -2.86
C ASP A 62 -9.20 4.49 -2.83
N LEU A 63 -8.57 4.21 -1.69
CA LEU A 63 -7.11 4.19 -1.56
C LEU A 63 -6.60 2.78 -1.86
N TYR A 64 -5.70 2.67 -2.85
CA TYR A 64 -5.01 1.43 -3.17
C TYR A 64 -3.58 1.47 -2.64
N ILE A 65 -3.22 0.47 -1.85
CA ILE A 65 -1.90 0.30 -1.25
C ILE A 65 -1.25 -0.91 -1.93
N PHE A 66 -0.07 -0.69 -2.51
CA PHE A 66 0.74 -1.74 -3.10
C PHE A 66 1.79 -2.18 -2.09
N LEU A 67 1.73 -3.46 -1.71
CA LEU A 67 2.65 -4.03 -0.75
C LEU A 67 3.87 -4.57 -1.48
N ASN A 68 5.05 -4.13 -1.03
CA ASN A 68 6.33 -4.69 -1.44
C ASN A 68 6.97 -5.30 -0.20
N VAL A 69 7.36 -6.57 -0.29
CA VAL A 69 8.11 -7.26 0.76
C VAL A 69 9.58 -6.97 0.54
N LYS A 70 10.28 -6.60 1.61
CA LYS A 70 11.73 -6.38 1.57
C LYS A 70 12.44 -7.73 1.66
N ASP A 71 13.43 -7.93 0.80
CA ASP A 71 14.28 -9.11 0.86
C ASP A 71 15.08 -9.15 2.17
N ASP A 72 15.20 -10.35 2.73
CA ASP A 72 16.01 -10.63 3.92
C ASP A 72 17.34 -11.26 3.51
N PRO A 73 18.48 -10.88 4.13
CA PRO A 73 19.78 -11.44 3.78
C PRO A 73 19.98 -12.89 4.25
N THR A 74 19.19 -13.35 5.22
CA THR A 74 19.31 -14.68 5.83
C THR A 74 18.27 -15.64 5.28
N PHE A 75 17.08 -15.13 4.98
CA PHE A 75 15.94 -15.92 4.54
C PHE A 75 15.50 -15.56 3.13
N ARG A 76 15.29 -16.58 2.31
CA ARG A 76 14.61 -16.45 1.03
C ARG A 76 13.21 -17.03 1.15
N ARG A 77 12.19 -16.27 0.75
CA ARG A 77 10.79 -16.72 0.75
C ARG A 77 10.33 -16.97 -0.68
N GLU A 78 9.83 -18.18 -0.94
CA GLU A 78 9.18 -18.53 -2.21
C GLU A 78 7.77 -19.06 -1.88
N GLY A 79 6.75 -18.23 -2.13
CA GLY A 79 5.37 -18.53 -1.77
C GLY A 79 5.17 -18.72 -0.24
N PRO A 80 4.66 -19.88 0.20
CA PRO A 80 4.50 -20.19 1.62
C PRO A 80 5.79 -20.74 2.27
N GLU A 81 6.83 -21.03 1.49
CA GLU A 81 8.05 -21.68 1.97
C GLU A 81 9.16 -20.69 2.31
N ILE A 82 9.95 -21.05 3.32
CA ILE A 82 11.10 -20.27 3.79
C ILE A 82 12.35 -21.12 3.65
N TYR A 83 13.33 -20.56 2.97
CA TYR A 83 14.63 -21.15 2.70
C TYR A 83 15.69 -20.43 3.52
N SER A 84 16.57 -21.20 4.17
CA SER A 84 17.79 -20.72 4.80
C SER A 84 18.93 -21.67 4.49
N ASP A 85 20.11 -21.11 4.22
CA ASP A 85 21.29 -21.90 3.90
C ASP A 85 22.12 -22.14 5.17
N ALA A 86 22.44 -23.41 5.44
CA ALA A 86 23.32 -23.81 6.52
C ALA A 86 24.60 -24.40 5.93
N THR A 87 25.72 -23.71 6.13
CA THR A 87 27.03 -24.18 5.66
C THR A 87 27.63 -25.12 6.68
N ILE A 88 28.00 -26.33 6.26
CA ILE A 88 28.65 -27.35 7.10
C ILE A 88 30.02 -27.72 6.52
N SER A 89 30.94 -28.18 7.36
CA SER A 89 32.23 -28.66 6.87
C SER A 89 32.09 -30.05 6.23
N TYR A 90 33.01 -30.39 5.33
CA TYR A 90 33.04 -31.71 4.69
C TYR A 90 33.18 -32.84 5.73
N LEU A 91 33.95 -32.62 6.79
CA LEU A 91 34.12 -33.60 7.87
C LEU A 91 32.80 -33.81 8.62
N ASP A 92 32.11 -32.72 8.98
CA ASP A 92 30.81 -32.78 9.65
C ASP A 92 29.75 -33.53 8.82
N ALA A 93 29.79 -33.37 7.50
CA ALA A 93 28.90 -34.07 6.59
C ALA A 93 29.14 -35.60 6.57
N ILE A 94 30.38 -36.05 6.75
CA ILE A 94 30.72 -37.48 6.76
C ILE A 94 30.50 -38.11 8.14
N THR A 95 30.91 -37.43 9.21
CA THR A 95 30.85 -37.98 10.57
C THR A 95 29.49 -37.80 11.22
N GLY A 96 28.62 -36.99 10.63
CA GLY A 96 27.40 -36.50 11.25
C GLY A 96 27.70 -35.37 12.22
N ALA A 97 26.83 -34.35 12.20
CA ALA A 97 26.91 -33.20 13.10
C ALA A 97 25.52 -32.64 13.37
N SER A 98 25.39 -31.92 14.49
CA SER A 98 24.18 -31.16 14.83
C SER A 98 24.45 -29.68 14.60
N VAL A 99 23.72 -29.07 13.67
CA VAL A 99 23.90 -27.67 13.27
C VAL A 99 22.65 -26.88 13.63
N LYS A 100 22.84 -25.73 14.29
CA LYS A 100 21.74 -24.82 14.60
C LYS A 100 21.46 -23.96 13.37
N THR A 101 20.23 -23.99 12.91
CA THR A 101 19.76 -23.16 11.79
C THR A 101 18.91 -22.01 12.30
N PRO A 102 19.00 -20.82 11.68
CA PRO A 102 18.13 -19.72 12.02
C PRO A 102 16.67 -20.06 11.65
N VAL A 103 15.74 -19.65 12.50
CA VAL A 103 14.28 -19.77 12.29
C VAL A 103 13.66 -18.36 12.32
N VAL A 104 12.45 -18.23 11.78
CA VAL A 104 11.77 -16.93 11.58
C VAL A 104 10.94 -16.48 12.81
N ASP A 105 10.94 -17.27 13.88
CA ASP A 105 10.18 -17.00 15.12
C ASP A 105 10.78 -15.86 15.96
#